data_AF-A0A1M7MG42-F1
#
_entry.id   AF-A0A1M7MG42-F1
#
_cell.length_a   1.000
_cell.length_b   1.000
_cell.length_c   1.000
_cell.angle_alpha   90.00
_cell.angle_beta   90.00
_cell.angle_gamma   90.00
#
_symmetry.space_group_name_H-M   'P 1'
#
loop_
_entity.id
_entity.type
_entity.pdbx_description
1 polymer ?
#
loop_
_entity_poly.entity_id
_entity_poly.type
_entity_poly.pdbx_seq_one_letter_code
_entity_poly.pdbx_strand_id
1 'polypeptide(L)'
;MAWEDILIGFTIAGLVSVLVPQSFWEAIFLNGMQGELPDFVIRLENALVAPFVAAATFIGSMGNIPLATVLNENGILFAGLMGFIYSDLMVPPLVNMNRKYYGTRIALYIAGVMYVSIVITALILNYSFDLLGVLPEGSRKVKEVTQFKIDYTFYFNIVFAAFTALMLYFNFRTKKMETGGGHDHDHGGGGISFKRVVVYTFVLIVGIGLVIFLL
;
A
#
# COMPACT_ATOMS: atom_id res chain seq x y z
N MET A 1 -7.85 0.26 -15.06
CA MET A 1 -7.92 1.62 -14.48
C MET A 1 -7.34 1.57 -13.07
N ALA A 2 -6.77 2.66 -12.54
CA ALA A 2 -6.10 2.67 -11.22
C ALA A 2 -7.00 2.16 -10.06
N TRP A 3 -8.31 2.40 -10.11
CA TRP A 3 -9.26 1.94 -9.08
C TRP A 3 -9.34 0.41 -8.94
N GLU A 4 -9.11 -0.34 -10.01
CA GLU A 4 -9.10 -1.81 -9.98
C GLU A 4 -7.90 -2.32 -9.17
N ASP A 5 -6.75 -1.68 -9.35
CA ASP A 5 -5.49 -2.08 -8.71
C ASP A 5 -5.52 -1.70 -7.21
N ILE A 6 -6.16 -0.57 -6.86
CA ILE A 6 -6.43 -0.18 -5.48
C ILE A 6 -7.34 -1.22 -4.80
N LEU A 7 -8.47 -1.57 -5.42
CA LEU A 7 -9.44 -2.49 -4.82
C LEU A 7 -8.83 -3.87 -4.56
N ILE A 8 -8.03 -4.37 -5.50
CA ILE A 8 -7.30 -5.64 -5.35
C ILE A 8 -6.28 -5.53 -4.21
N GLY A 9 -5.48 -4.46 -4.18
CA GLY A 9 -4.46 -4.26 -3.13
C GLY A 9 -5.05 -4.22 -1.73
N PHE A 10 -6.13 -3.45 -1.52
CA PHE A 10 -6.82 -3.36 -0.23
C PHE A 10 -7.46 -4.70 0.18
N THR A 11 -8.04 -5.43 -0.77
CA THR A 11 -8.69 -6.71 -0.44
C THR A 11 -7.67 -7.79 -0.10
N ILE A 12 -6.55 -7.85 -0.83
CA ILE A 12 -5.44 -8.76 -0.51
C ILE A 12 -4.84 -8.40 0.85
N ALA A 13 -4.60 -7.13 1.15
CA ALA A 13 -4.08 -6.70 2.45
C ALA A 13 -5.02 -7.10 3.60
N GLY A 14 -6.34 -6.93 3.43
CA GLY A 14 -7.34 -7.35 4.42
C GLY A 14 -7.43 -8.87 4.58
N LEU A 15 -7.25 -9.65 3.52
CA LEU A 15 -7.17 -11.11 3.62
C LEU A 15 -5.88 -11.55 4.33
N VAL A 16 -4.75 -10.94 3.98
CA VAL A 16 -3.45 -11.24 4.59
C VAL A 16 -3.44 -10.92 6.07
N SER A 17 -4.09 -9.84 6.50
CA SER A 17 -4.17 -9.48 7.93
C SER A 17 -4.94 -10.48 8.78
N VAL A 18 -5.86 -11.24 8.19
CA VAL A 18 -6.65 -12.26 8.89
C VAL A 18 -6.05 -13.65 8.72
N LEU A 19 -5.54 -13.96 7.53
CA LEU A 19 -5.08 -15.31 7.17
C LEU A 19 -3.62 -15.58 7.57
N VAL A 20 -2.77 -14.55 7.63
CA VAL A 20 -1.35 -14.73 7.98
C VAL A 20 -1.17 -14.48 9.48
N PRO A 21 -0.78 -15.49 10.27
CA PRO A 21 -0.62 -15.35 11.71
C PRO A 21 0.57 -14.45 12.05
N GLN A 22 0.48 -13.77 13.20
CA GLN A 22 1.54 -12.87 13.69
C GLN A 22 2.91 -13.55 13.79
N SER A 23 2.96 -14.82 14.19
CA SER A 23 4.20 -15.61 14.29
C SER A 23 4.96 -15.73 12.96
N PHE A 24 4.26 -15.69 11.83
CA PHE A 24 4.90 -15.70 10.52
C PHE A 24 5.69 -14.41 10.27
N TRP A 25 5.10 -13.26 10.60
CA TRP A 25 5.76 -11.97 10.47
C TRP A 25 6.90 -11.82 11.47
N GLU A 26 6.72 -12.28 12.71
CA GLU A 26 7.77 -12.29 13.72
C GLU A 26 8.97 -13.17 13.32
N ALA A 27 8.73 -14.29 12.65
CA ALA A 27 9.78 -15.16 12.14
C ALA A 27 10.54 -14.53 10.96
N ILE A 28 9.84 -13.83 10.05
CA ILE A 28 10.48 -13.15 8.91
C ILE A 28 11.33 -11.98 9.39
N PHE A 29 10.80 -11.16 10.30
CA PHE A 29 11.43 -9.93 10.77
C PHE A 29 12.21 -10.10 12.08
N LEU A 30 12.49 -11.34 12.48
CA LEU A 30 13.25 -11.70 13.68
C LEU A 30 12.82 -10.99 14.98
N ASN A 31 11.55 -10.54 15.05
CA ASN A 31 11.06 -9.75 16.18
C ASN A 31 10.92 -10.58 17.45
N GLY A 32 10.73 -11.90 17.32
CA GLY A 32 10.73 -12.83 18.46
C GLY A 32 12.10 -12.99 19.14
N MET A 33 13.18 -12.46 18.55
CA MET A 33 14.54 -12.48 19.11
C MET A 33 14.97 -11.13 19.71
N GLN A 34 14.04 -10.17 19.87
CA GLN A 34 14.30 -8.93 20.60
C GLN A 34 14.73 -9.26 22.04
N GLY A 35 15.99 -8.93 22.38
CA GLY A 35 16.63 -9.27 23.66
C GLY A 35 17.70 -10.37 23.59
N GLU A 36 17.72 -11.20 22.54
CA GLU A 36 18.80 -12.17 22.28
C GLU A 36 19.82 -11.64 21.27
N LEU A 37 19.37 -10.83 20.31
CA LEU A 37 20.23 -10.17 19.31
C LEU A 37 20.31 -8.66 19.57
N PRO A 38 21.41 -7.99 19.16
CA PRO A 38 21.50 -6.54 19.24
C PRO A 38 20.42 -5.87 18.38
N ASP A 39 19.74 -4.85 18.92
CA ASP A 39 18.66 -4.13 18.22
C ASP A 39 19.07 -3.59 16.85
N PHE A 40 20.34 -3.21 16.70
CA PHE A 40 20.91 -2.79 15.42
C PHE A 40 20.76 -3.87 14.34
N VAL A 41 21.03 -5.13 14.68
CA VAL A 41 20.99 -6.25 13.74
C VAL A 41 19.56 -6.51 13.29
N ILE A 42 18.61 -6.48 14.22
CA ILE A 42 17.18 -6.68 13.93
C ILE A 42 16.67 -5.53 13.05
N ARG A 43 17.00 -4.27 13.38
CA ARG A 43 16.62 -3.10 12.55
C ARG A 43 17.20 -3.18 11.12
N LEU A 44 18.45 -3.60 10.99
CA LEU A 44 19.11 -3.75 9.69
C LEU A 44 18.49 -4.86 8.87
N GLU A 45 18.26 -6.03 9.47
CA GLU A 45 17.57 -7.15 8.83
C GLU A 45 16.17 -6.73 8.37
N ASN A 46 15.40 -6.07 9.23
CA ASN A 46 14.07 -5.57 8.91
C ASN A 46 14.10 -4.64 7.70
N ALA A 47 15.04 -3.68 7.67
CA ALA A 47 15.21 -2.75 6.55
C ALA A 47 15.62 -3.47 5.24
N LEU A 48 16.40 -4.55 5.33
CA LEU A 48 16.85 -5.34 4.19
C LEU A 48 15.77 -6.26 3.63
N VAL A 49 14.97 -6.89 4.50
CA VAL A 49 13.97 -7.90 4.14
C VAL A 49 12.66 -7.24 3.69
N ALA A 50 12.26 -6.12 4.29
CA ALA A 50 11.00 -5.45 3.97
C ALA A 50 10.79 -5.13 2.47
N PRO A 51 11.78 -4.62 1.70
CA PRO A 51 11.60 -4.40 0.27
C PRO A 51 11.33 -5.66 -0.53
N PHE A 52 11.86 -6.82 -0.09
CA PHE A 52 11.59 -8.10 -0.76
C PHE A 52 10.20 -8.63 -0.44
N VAL A 53 9.73 -8.46 0.81
CA VAL A 53 8.36 -8.81 1.18
C VAL A 53 7.36 -8.00 0.35
N ALA A 54 7.59 -6.70 0.18
CA ALA A 54 6.75 -5.86 -0.65
C ALA A 54 6.84 -6.20 -2.15
N ALA A 55 8.03 -6.54 -2.65
CA ALA A 55 8.16 -7.02 -4.02
C ALA A 55 7.40 -8.34 -4.24
N ALA A 56 7.38 -9.24 -3.25
CA ALA A 56 6.71 -10.54 -3.31
C ALA A 56 5.18 -10.44 -3.24
N THR A 57 4.62 -9.40 -2.61
CA THR A 57 3.17 -9.21 -2.57
C THR A 57 2.61 -8.74 -3.91
N PHE A 58 3.47 -8.34 -4.86
CA PHE A 58 3.09 -7.79 -6.18
C PHE A 58 2.17 -6.57 -6.10
N ILE A 59 2.12 -5.92 -4.94
CA ILE A 59 1.29 -4.76 -4.73
C ILE A 59 2.11 -3.53 -5.14
N GLY A 60 1.62 -2.80 -6.14
CA GLY A 60 2.22 -1.53 -6.57
C GLY A 60 1.93 -0.40 -5.58
N SER A 61 2.27 0.83 -5.98
CA SER A 61 2.44 1.97 -5.08
C SER A 61 1.26 2.36 -4.18
N MET A 62 0.04 1.97 -4.54
CA MET A 62 -1.15 2.31 -3.74
C MET A 62 -1.51 1.26 -2.69
N GLY A 63 -1.14 0.00 -2.87
CA GLY A 63 -1.59 -1.07 -1.96
C GLY A 63 -0.54 -1.50 -0.92
N ASN A 64 0.71 -1.05 -1.05
CA ASN A 64 1.73 -1.33 -0.03
C ASN A 64 1.42 -0.62 1.30
N ILE A 65 0.71 0.51 1.27
CA ILE A 65 0.35 1.25 2.50
C ILE A 65 -0.61 0.44 3.41
N PRO A 66 -1.75 -0.11 2.93
CA PRO A 66 -2.59 -0.99 3.74
C PRO A 66 -1.85 -2.16 4.37
N LEU A 67 -0.97 -2.82 3.59
CA LEU A 67 -0.20 -3.94 4.09
C LEU A 67 0.86 -3.50 5.10
N ALA A 68 1.50 -2.34 4.90
CA ALA A 68 2.40 -1.72 5.87
C ALA A 68 1.71 -1.49 7.22
N THR A 69 0.43 -1.06 7.22
CA THR A 69 -0.36 -0.93 8.45
C THR A 69 -0.53 -2.27 9.16
N VAL A 70 -0.85 -3.34 8.43
CA VAL A 70 -0.96 -4.70 8.98
C VAL A 70 0.38 -5.15 9.56
N LEU A 71 1.48 -4.89 8.85
CA LEU A 71 2.83 -5.23 9.28
C LEU A 71 3.22 -4.49 10.57
N ASN A 72 2.91 -3.20 10.67
CA ASN A 72 3.14 -2.40 11.87
C ASN A 72 2.43 -2.98 13.10
N GLU A 73 1.24 -3.56 12.93
CA GLU A 73 0.50 -4.19 14.03
C GLU A 73 1.04 -5.54 14.47
N ASN A 74 1.71 -6.23 13.55
CA ASN A 74 2.40 -7.48 13.84
C ASN A 74 3.80 -7.25 14.42
N GLY A 75 4.10 -6.02 14.87
CA GLY A 75 5.31 -5.68 15.62
C GLY A 75 6.55 -5.41 14.77
N ILE A 76 6.40 -5.21 13.46
CA ILE A 76 7.54 -4.84 12.59
C ILE A 76 8.16 -3.53 13.03
N LEU A 77 9.50 -3.51 13.09
CA LEU A 77 10.23 -2.33 13.51
C LEU A 77 10.03 -1.19 12.52
N PHE A 78 10.10 0.04 13.02
CA PHE A 78 9.94 1.24 12.20
C PHE A 78 10.89 1.26 10.98
N ALA A 79 12.10 0.72 11.09
CA ALA A 79 13.02 0.57 9.96
C ALA A 79 12.46 -0.34 8.86
N GLY A 80 11.88 -1.49 9.22
CA GLY A 80 11.21 -2.40 8.29
C GLY A 80 9.97 -1.76 7.68
N LEU A 81 9.18 -1.05 8.47
CA LEU A 81 7.99 -0.33 8.00
C LEU A 81 8.35 0.71 6.92
N MET A 82 9.36 1.54 7.17
CA MET A 82 9.81 2.55 6.20
C MET A 82 10.43 1.89 4.95
N GLY A 83 11.21 0.81 5.13
CA GLY A 83 11.73 0.02 4.02
C GLY A 83 10.62 -0.58 3.15
N PHE A 84 9.53 -1.03 3.78
CA PHE A 84 8.36 -1.57 3.09
C PHE A 84 7.63 -0.50 2.27
N ILE A 85 7.42 0.69 2.85
CA ILE A 85 6.72 1.79 2.15
C ILE A 85 7.54 2.28 0.95
N TYR A 86 8.84 2.49 1.11
CA TYR A 86 9.69 2.98 0.01
C TYR A 86 10.04 1.92 -1.04
N SER A 87 9.73 0.65 -0.78
CA SER A 87 9.97 -0.47 -1.71
C SER A 87 9.26 -0.33 -3.06
N ASP A 88 8.28 0.57 -3.16
CA ASP A 88 7.60 0.97 -4.40
C ASP A 88 8.58 1.31 -5.54
N LEU A 89 9.78 1.78 -5.19
CA LEU A 89 10.85 2.11 -6.13
C LEU A 89 11.57 0.87 -6.72
N MET A 90 11.27 -0.33 -6.24
CA MET A 90 11.90 -1.60 -6.64
C MET A 90 10.88 -2.73 -6.93
N VAL A 91 9.61 -2.42 -7.18
CA VAL A 91 8.57 -3.46 -7.38
C VAL A 91 8.71 -4.08 -8.79
N PRO A 92 8.45 -5.40 -8.98
CA PRO A 92 8.62 -6.07 -10.27
C PRO A 92 7.98 -5.40 -11.51
N PRO A 93 6.78 -4.80 -11.45
CA PRO A 93 6.22 -4.07 -12.58
C PRO A 93 7.07 -2.86 -13.00
N LEU A 94 7.62 -2.11 -12.03
CA LEU A 94 8.49 -0.97 -12.29
C LEU A 94 9.82 -1.44 -12.90
N VAL A 95 10.41 -2.51 -12.37
CA VAL A 95 11.63 -3.10 -12.92
C VAL A 95 11.39 -3.62 -14.35
N ASN A 96 10.24 -4.22 -14.61
CA ASN A 96 9.86 -4.69 -15.95
C ASN A 96 9.65 -3.51 -16.92
N MET A 97 9.09 -2.40 -16.44
CA MET A 97 9.01 -1.16 -17.21
C MET A 97 10.41 -0.64 -17.56
N ASN A 98 11.30 -0.52 -16.56
CA ASN A 98 12.69 -0.11 -16.78
C ASN A 98 13.43 -1.06 -17.73
N ARG A 99 13.14 -2.37 -17.68
CA ARG A 99 13.69 -3.37 -18.60
C ARG A 99 13.24 -3.13 -20.04
N LYS A 100 11.99 -2.71 -20.27
CA LYS A 100 11.49 -2.39 -21.61
C LYS A 100 12.14 -1.15 -22.21
N TYR A 101 12.47 -0.15 -21.39
CA TYR A 101 13.08 1.10 -21.87
C TYR A 101 14.61 1.05 -21.96
N TYR A 102 15.28 0.47 -20.96
CA TYR A 102 16.74 0.53 -20.81
C TYR A 102 17.45 -0.82 -20.97
N GLY A 103 16.68 -1.90 -21.17
CA GLY A 103 17.21 -3.26 -21.20
C GLY A 103 17.47 -3.84 -19.80
N THR A 104 17.64 -5.16 -19.75
CA THR A 104 17.64 -5.94 -18.49
C THR A 104 18.78 -5.58 -17.55
N ARG A 105 19.98 -5.29 -18.08
CA ARG A 105 21.17 -4.98 -17.26
C ARG A 105 21.00 -3.66 -16.51
N ILE A 106 20.53 -2.62 -17.20
CA ILE A 106 20.31 -1.30 -16.60
C ILE A 106 19.12 -1.35 -15.63
N ALA A 107 18.06 -2.09 -15.97
CA ALA A 107 16.91 -2.24 -15.07
C ALA A 107 17.28 -2.87 -13.72
N LEU A 108 18.12 -3.92 -13.72
CA LEU A 108 18.61 -4.54 -12.49
C LEU A 108 19.58 -3.62 -11.73
N TYR A 109 20.40 -2.85 -12.44
CA TYR A 109 21.25 -1.83 -11.82
C TYR A 109 20.43 -0.77 -11.10
N ILE A 110 19.40 -0.22 -11.76
CA ILE A 110 18.48 0.76 -11.15
C ILE A 110 17.78 0.14 -9.93
N ALA A 111 17.27 -1.09 -10.05
CA ALA A 111 16.64 -1.79 -8.92
C ALA A 111 17.60 -1.95 -7.73
N GLY A 112 18.86 -2.33 -7.98
CA GLY A 112 19.88 -2.44 -6.93
C GLY A 112 20.23 -1.11 -6.27
N VAL A 113 20.37 -0.04 -7.05
CA VAL A 113 20.62 1.31 -6.50
C VAL A 113 19.43 1.76 -5.65
N MET A 114 18.20 1.59 -6.15
CA MET A 114 16.98 1.93 -5.41
C MET A 114 16.89 1.13 -4.11
N TYR A 115 17.19 -0.17 -4.14
CA TYR A 115 17.23 -1.02 -2.95
C TYR A 115 18.17 -0.47 -1.87
N VAL A 116 19.41 -0.18 -2.25
CA VAL A 116 20.41 0.37 -1.32
C VAL A 116 19.95 1.73 -0.77
N SER A 117 19.40 2.59 -1.64
CA SER A 117 18.84 3.88 -1.21
C SER A 117 17.67 3.74 -0.24
N ILE A 118 16.78 2.77 -0.46
CA ILE A 118 15.66 2.47 0.46
C ILE A 118 16.19 2.06 1.83
N VAL A 119 17.12 1.10 1.88
CA VAL A 119 17.70 0.57 3.13
C VAL A 119 18.39 1.69 3.90
N ILE A 120 19.23 2.48 3.24
CA ILE A 120 19.93 3.61 3.86
C ILE A 120 18.91 4.62 4.40
N THR A 121 17.90 4.98 3.61
CA THR A 121 16.87 5.95 4.02
C THR A 121 16.08 5.44 5.22
N ALA A 122 15.66 4.18 5.20
CA ALA A 122 14.92 3.55 6.30
C ALA A 122 15.72 3.55 7.61
N LEU A 123 17.02 3.24 7.55
CA LEU A 123 17.91 3.29 8.71
C LEU A 123 18.15 4.72 9.20
N ILE A 124 18.43 5.67 8.29
CA ILE A 124 18.62 7.08 8.65
C ILE A 124 17.38 7.62 9.35
N LEU A 125 16.18 7.35 8.81
CA LEU A 125 14.93 7.76 9.44
C LEU A 125 14.75 7.11 10.80
N ASN A 126 15.01 5.80 10.91
CA ASN A 126 14.91 5.10 12.19
C ASN A 126 15.82 5.72 13.24
N TYR A 127 17.11 5.89 12.96
CA TYR A 127 18.05 6.48 13.93
C TYR A 127 17.76 7.95 14.20
N SER A 128 17.35 8.73 13.18
CA SER A 128 17.01 10.14 13.39
C SER A 128 15.81 10.29 14.33
N PHE A 129 14.80 9.44 14.20
CA PHE A 129 13.62 9.47 15.07
C PHE A 129 13.92 8.92 16.47
N ASP A 130 14.83 7.95 16.57
CA ASP A 130 15.32 7.40 17.84
C ASP A 130 16.06 8.48 18.64
N LEU A 131 16.94 9.24 17.97
CA LEU A 131 17.65 10.36 18.56
C LEU A 131 16.73 11.49 19.02
N LEU A 132 15.62 11.71 18.32
CA LEU A 132 14.61 12.70 18.70
C LEU A 132 13.63 12.18 19.77
N GLY A 133 13.68 10.89 20.12
CA GLY A 133 12.74 10.27 21.05
C GLY A 133 11.30 10.22 20.54
N VAL A 134 11.08 10.34 19.22
CA VAL A 134 9.75 10.33 18.57
C VAL A 134 9.54 9.01 17.82
N LEU A 135 10.16 7.92 18.29
CA LEU A 135 10.01 6.63 17.65
C LEU A 135 8.55 6.16 17.77
N PRO A 136 7.85 5.85 16.66
CA PRO A 136 6.49 5.35 16.75
C PRO A 136 6.49 3.96 17.40
N GLU A 137 5.83 3.83 18.55
CA GLU A 137 5.58 2.53 19.17
C GLU A 137 4.53 1.76 18.36
N GLY A 138 4.95 0.67 17.70
CA GLY A 138 4.13 -0.17 16.80
C GLY A 138 3.07 -1.02 17.51
N SER A 139 2.26 -0.44 18.41
CA SER A 139 1.25 -1.19 19.18
C SER A 139 -0.19 -0.74 19.01
N ARG A 140 -0.47 0.25 18.15
CA ARG A 140 -1.86 0.64 17.86
C ARG A 140 -2.53 -0.42 16.99
N LYS A 141 -3.23 -1.36 17.64
CA LYS A 141 -4.13 -2.34 17.02
C LYS A 141 -5.08 -1.63 16.03
N VAL A 142 -5.35 -2.21 14.85
CA VAL A 142 -6.29 -1.70 13.80
C VAL A 142 -7.61 -1.29 14.46
N LYS A 143 -8.01 -2.02 15.52
CA LYS A 143 -9.22 -1.76 16.30
C LYS A 143 -9.39 -0.31 16.75
N GLU A 144 -8.33 0.43 17.05
CA GLU A 144 -8.44 1.85 17.43
C GLU A 144 -8.57 2.80 16.24
N VAL A 145 -8.07 2.42 15.06
CA VAL A 145 -8.19 3.19 13.81
C VAL A 145 -9.58 3.00 13.19
N THR A 146 -10.22 1.86 13.43
CA THR A 146 -11.58 1.55 12.94
C THR A 146 -12.72 2.20 13.74
N GLN A 147 -12.43 2.89 14.83
CA GLN A 147 -13.47 3.62 15.57
C GLN A 147 -13.68 4.98 14.93
N PHE A 148 -14.92 5.25 14.52
CA PHE A 148 -15.33 6.57 14.06
C PHE A 148 -15.09 7.59 15.18
N LYS A 149 -14.02 8.37 15.05
CA LYS A 149 -13.65 9.44 15.99
C LYS A 149 -13.79 10.77 15.27
N ILE A 150 -14.31 11.78 15.98
CA ILE A 150 -14.34 13.17 15.50
C ILE A 150 -12.95 13.75 15.77
N ASP A 151 -12.00 13.39 14.93
CA ASP A 151 -10.61 13.85 15.00
C ASP A 151 -10.26 14.72 13.78
N TYR A 152 -8.98 15.09 13.65
CA TYR A 152 -8.50 15.86 12.50
C TYR A 152 -8.74 15.09 11.18
N THR A 153 -8.67 13.76 11.19
CA THR A 153 -8.96 12.91 10.03
C THR A 153 -10.41 13.10 9.56
N PHE A 154 -11.37 13.15 10.47
CA PHE A 154 -12.78 13.44 10.15
C PHE A 154 -12.96 14.79 9.44
N TYR A 155 -12.36 15.86 9.96
CA TYR A 155 -12.44 17.18 9.32
C TYR A 155 -11.76 17.20 7.95
N PHE A 156 -10.59 16.56 7.82
CA PHE A 156 -9.93 16.42 6.51
C PHE A 156 -10.78 15.62 5.52
N ASN A 157 -11.43 14.55 5.96
CA ASN A 157 -12.34 13.76 5.13
C ASN A 157 -13.51 14.61 4.60
N ILE A 158 -14.11 15.47 5.44
CA ILE A 158 -15.16 16.40 4.99
C ILE A 158 -14.63 17.38 3.95
N VAL A 159 -13.45 17.97 4.19
CA VAL A 159 -12.84 18.93 3.24
C VAL A 159 -12.58 18.25 1.89
N PHE A 160 -11.98 17.06 1.88
CA PHE A 160 -11.73 16.31 0.64
C PHE A 160 -13.01 15.85 -0.05
N ALA A 161 -14.05 15.47 0.71
CA ALA A 161 -15.36 15.12 0.15
C ALA A 161 -16.01 16.34 -0.51
N ALA A 162 -15.96 17.51 0.13
CA ALA A 162 -16.46 18.76 -0.44
C ALA A 162 -15.70 19.15 -1.71
N PHE A 163 -14.37 19.01 -1.70
CA PHE A 163 -13.54 19.27 -2.89
C PHE A 163 -13.86 18.32 -4.04
N THR A 164 -14.05 17.04 -3.73
CA THR A 164 -14.47 16.02 -4.71
C THR A 164 -15.84 16.33 -5.29
N ALA A 165 -16.82 16.67 -4.45
CA ALA A 165 -18.15 17.07 -4.89
C ALA A 165 -18.11 18.31 -5.80
N LEU A 166 -17.26 19.29 -5.46
CA LEU A 166 -17.05 20.50 -6.26
C LEU A 166 -16.39 20.18 -7.61
N MET A 167 -15.36 19.33 -7.65
CA MET A 167 -14.75 18.88 -8.91
C MET A 167 -15.72 18.08 -9.77
N LEU A 168 -16.53 17.20 -9.18
CA LEU A 168 -17.58 16.47 -9.89
C LEU A 168 -18.65 17.41 -10.44
N TYR A 169 -19.07 18.41 -9.66
CA TYR A 169 -20.01 19.43 -10.11
C TYR A 169 -19.46 20.19 -11.34
N PHE A 170 -18.19 20.60 -11.30
CA PHE A 170 -17.54 21.23 -12.46
C PHE A 170 -17.43 20.27 -13.65
N ASN A 171 -17.04 19.01 -13.43
CA ASN A 171 -16.95 18.00 -14.49
C ASN A 171 -18.30 17.77 -15.19
N PHE A 172 -19.39 17.64 -14.42
CA PHE A 172 -20.73 17.49 -14.96
C PHE A 172 -21.24 18.75 -15.66
N ARG A 173 -20.84 19.95 -15.20
CA ARG A 173 -21.12 21.20 -15.92
C ARG A 173 -20.38 21.30 -17.24
N THR A 174 -19.10 20.93 -17.28
CA THR A 174 -18.29 20.93 -18.50
C THR A 174 -18.81 19.90 -19.51
N LYS A 175 -19.16 18.68 -19.08
CA LYS A 175 -19.78 17.68 -19.97
C LYS A 175 -21.15 18.12 -20.51
N LYS A 176 -21.96 18.83 -19.71
CA LYS A 176 -23.23 19.41 -20.17
C LYS A 176 -23.04 20.54 -21.20
N MET A 177 -21.88 21.20 -21.20
CA MET A 177 -21.54 22.22 -22.20
C MET A 177 -21.01 21.60 -23.51
N GLU A 178 -20.38 20.42 -23.46
CA GLU A 178 -19.89 19.69 -24.64
C GLU A 178 -20.99 18.90 -25.40
N THR A 179 -22.13 18.61 -24.76
CA THR A 179 -23.34 18.05 -25.42
C THR A 179 -24.07 19.07 -26.32
N GLY A 180 -23.33 20.00 -26.93
CA GLY A 180 -23.79 20.95 -27.94
C GLY A 180 -23.13 20.76 -29.32
N GLY A 181 -22.17 19.84 -29.48
CA GLY A 181 -21.64 19.54 -30.81
C GLY A 181 -20.45 18.58 -30.83
N GLY A 182 -20.63 17.42 -31.46
CA GLY A 182 -19.55 16.68 -32.11
C GLY A 182 -19.29 15.25 -31.63
N HIS A 183 -19.96 14.30 -32.28
CA HIS A 183 -19.52 12.93 -32.59
C HIS A 183 -18.83 12.09 -31.49
N ASP A 184 -19.64 11.29 -30.79
CA ASP A 184 -19.19 10.10 -30.07
C ASP A 184 -18.73 9.01 -31.06
N HIS A 185 -17.43 8.72 -31.06
CA HIS A 185 -16.89 7.48 -31.61
C HIS A 185 -16.82 6.44 -30.49
N ASP A 186 -17.90 5.66 -30.38
CA ASP A 186 -17.97 4.49 -29.50
C ASP A 186 -17.33 3.28 -30.21
N HIS A 187 -16.18 2.83 -29.69
CA HIS A 187 -15.61 1.52 -30.00
C HIS A 187 -15.40 0.73 -28.69
N GLY A 188 -16.50 0.43 -28.00
CA GLY A 188 -16.55 -0.52 -26.90
C GLY A 188 -16.48 -1.98 -27.36
N GLY A 189 -15.28 -2.57 -27.35
CA GLY A 189 -15.10 -4.02 -27.45
C GLY A 189 -15.61 -4.75 -26.21
N GLY A 190 -16.81 -5.31 -26.31
CA GLY A 190 -17.50 -6.09 -25.27
C GLY A 190 -16.90 -7.48 -25.03
N GLY A 191 -15.76 -7.53 -24.33
CA GLY A 191 -15.23 -8.75 -23.74
C GLY A 191 -15.11 -8.60 -22.23
N ILE A 192 -15.71 -9.51 -21.46
CA ILE A 192 -15.45 -9.61 -20.03
C ILE A 192 -14.00 -10.11 -19.88
N SER A 193 -13.06 -9.17 -19.76
CA SER A 193 -11.68 -9.48 -19.39
C SER A 193 -11.68 -10.22 -18.04
N PHE A 194 -10.86 -11.25 -17.90
CA PHE A 194 -10.65 -12.00 -16.65
C PHE A 194 -10.47 -11.05 -15.45
N LYS A 195 -9.79 -9.92 -15.66
CA LYS A 195 -9.61 -8.86 -14.66
C LYS A 195 -10.95 -8.32 -14.12
N ARG A 196 -11.96 -8.16 -14.98
CA ARG A 196 -13.28 -7.62 -14.62
C ARG A 196 -14.10 -8.62 -13.80
N VAL A 197 -13.98 -9.93 -14.09
CA VAL A 197 -14.62 -10.98 -13.26
C VAL A 197 -14.05 -10.94 -11.85
N VAL A 198 -12.72 -10.90 -11.73
CA VAL A 198 -12.04 -10.85 -10.43
C VAL A 198 -12.48 -9.63 -9.62
N VAL A 199 -12.56 -8.45 -10.25
CA VAL A 199 -13.03 -7.22 -9.59
C VAL A 199 -14.48 -7.35 -9.08
N TYR A 200 -15.40 -7.88 -9.89
CA TYR A 200 -16.79 -8.06 -9.44
C TYR A 200 -16.93 -9.10 -8.32
N THR A 201 -16.12 -10.16 -8.33
CA THR A 201 -16.06 -11.13 -7.23
C THR A 201 -15.58 -10.47 -5.94
N PHE A 202 -14.53 -9.64 -5.98
CA PHE A 202 -14.06 -8.91 -4.80
C PHE A 202 -15.10 -7.90 -4.28
N VAL A 203 -15.80 -7.19 -5.17
CA VAL A 203 -16.91 -6.31 -4.79
C VAL A 203 -18.02 -7.09 -4.09
N LEU A 204 -18.35 -8.29 -4.57
CA LEU A 204 -19.32 -9.18 -3.91
C LEU A 204 -18.85 -9.62 -2.52
N ILE A 205 -17.59 -10.02 -2.38
CA ILE A 205 -17.00 -10.43 -1.10
C ILE A 205 -17.05 -9.28 -0.08
N VAL A 206 -16.66 -8.07 -0.50
CA VAL A 206 -16.73 -6.88 0.36
C VAL A 206 -18.17 -6.55 0.70
N GLY A 207 -19.09 -6.60 -0.27
CA GLY A 207 -20.51 -6.33 -0.04
C GLY A 207 -21.17 -7.32 0.92
N ILE A 208 -20.90 -8.62 0.77
CA ILE A 208 -21.38 -9.67 1.67
C ILE A 208 -20.78 -9.50 3.07
N GLY A 209 -19.48 -9.23 3.16
CA GLY A 209 -18.81 -8.96 4.44
C GLY A 209 -19.41 -7.76 5.17
N LEU A 210 -19.76 -6.70 4.44
CA LEU A 210 -20.39 -5.49 5.00
C LEU A 210 -21.81 -5.78 5.49
N VAL A 211 -22.59 -6.60 4.77
CA VAL A 211 -23.93 -7.02 5.21
C VAL A 211 -23.87 -7.91 6.45
N ILE A 212 -22.91 -8.85 6.52
CA ILE A 212 -22.72 -9.71 7.70
C ILE A 212 -22.23 -8.90 8.90
N PHE A 213 -21.40 -7.88 8.70
CA PHE A 213 -20.92 -7.01 9.77
C PHE A 213 -21.99 -6.07 10.34
N LEU A 214 -23.00 -5.71 9.53
CA LEU A 214 -24.12 -4.85 9.95
C LEU A 214 -25.29 -5.62 10.59
N LEU A 215 -25.31 -6.96 10.49
CA LEU A 215 -26.26 -7.85 11.16
C LEU A 215 -25.75 -8.26 12.54
#